data_AF-A0A2H0C1J6-F1
#
_entry.id   AF-A0A2H0C1J6-F1
#
_cell.length_a   1.000
_cell.length_b   1.000
_cell.length_c   1.000
_cell.angle_alpha   90.00
_cell.angle_beta   90.00
_cell.angle_gamma   90.00
#
_symmetry.space_group_name_H-M   'P 1'
#
loop_
_entity.id
_entity.type
_entity.pdbx_description
1 polymer ?
#
loop_
_entity_poly.entity_id
_entity_poly.type
_entity_poly.pdbx_seq_one_letter_code
_entity_poly.pdbx_strand_id
1 'polypeptide(L)'
;MEPDAIPKQIENLKSKQQLTRKERRYLQKLENKLSEKKDSNKPFNIKQVLAKISIIILVLLVIAGIMWFVASRPNLPPIDLAGHIEQNPSAHILDQPMPELIQKHMLEHADGKGKSGILIQYNCKKYSCEKNLIDKLKTLVKKYPENVYLAPNNYDGKIIITKLNQRKILSSFDEGQIVDFITNK
;
A
#
# COMPACT_ATOMS: atom_id res chain seq x y z
N MET A 1 38.59 12.82 -48.24
CA MET A 1 37.92 11.68 -48.90
C MET A 1 36.53 12.16 -49.29
N GLU A 2 36.31 12.46 -50.58
CA GLU A 2 35.11 13.17 -51.05
C GLU A 2 33.82 12.41 -50.68
N PRO A 3 32.84 13.07 -50.04
CA PRO A 3 31.58 12.45 -49.64
C PRO A 3 30.71 11.99 -50.82
N ASP A 4 30.97 12.50 -52.03
CA ASP A 4 30.20 12.22 -53.25
C ASP A 4 30.67 10.96 -54.01
N ALA A 5 31.71 10.29 -53.52
CA ALA A 5 32.28 9.13 -54.22
C ALA A 5 31.49 7.83 -54.01
N ILE A 6 30.82 7.66 -52.85
CA ILE A 6 30.14 6.40 -52.49
C ILE A 6 28.86 6.15 -53.32
N PRO A 7 27.94 7.12 -53.48
CA PRO A 7 26.74 6.92 -54.29
C PRO A 7 27.06 6.62 -55.77
N LYS A 8 28.03 7.35 -56.34
CA LYS A 8 28.50 7.16 -57.72
C LYS A 8 29.14 5.78 -57.93
N GLN A 9 29.86 5.26 -56.94
CA GLN A 9 30.43 3.91 -56.99
C GLN A 9 29.35 2.82 -56.95
N ILE A 10 28.29 3.00 -56.17
CA ILE A 10 27.16 2.06 -56.13
C ILE A 10 26.43 2.06 -57.48
N GLU A 11 26.18 3.22 -58.07
CA GLU A 11 25.49 3.36 -59.36
C GLU A 11 26.27 2.69 -60.51
N ASN A 12 27.59 2.94 -60.58
CA ASN A 12 28.47 2.31 -61.56
C ASN A 12 28.56 0.78 -61.40
N LEU A 13 28.51 0.27 -60.16
CA LEU A 13 28.49 -1.18 -59.93
C LEU A 13 27.13 -1.81 -60.27
N LYS A 14 26.03 -1.07 -60.14
CA LYS A 14 24.67 -1.53 -60.48
C LYS A 14 24.38 -1.50 -61.99
N SER A 15 25.08 -0.66 -62.77
CA SER A 15 24.92 -0.58 -64.22
C SER A 15 25.60 -1.73 -64.98
N LYS A 16 26.44 -2.54 -64.32
CA LYS A 16 27.08 -3.72 -64.92
C LYS A 16 26.08 -4.87 -65.08
N GLN A 17 25.99 -5.42 -66.29
CA GLN A 17 25.06 -6.51 -66.65
C GLN A 17 25.32 -7.83 -65.89
N GLN A 18 26.57 -8.09 -65.46
CA GLN A 18 26.92 -9.21 -64.59
C GLN A 18 27.98 -8.78 -63.57
N LEU A 19 27.67 -8.91 -62.27
CA LEU A 19 28.63 -8.65 -61.19
C LEU A 19 29.34 -9.93 -60.76
N THR A 20 30.67 -9.84 -60.63
CA THR A 20 31.51 -10.89 -60.04
C THR A 20 31.25 -11.06 -58.54
N ARG A 21 31.63 -12.21 -57.97
CA ARG A 21 31.47 -12.50 -56.53
C ARG A 21 32.17 -11.46 -55.63
N LYS A 22 33.30 -10.91 -56.08
CA LYS A 22 34.04 -9.85 -55.35
C LYS A 22 33.28 -8.52 -55.39
N GLU A 23 32.75 -8.14 -56.55
CA GLU A 23 31.98 -6.90 -56.71
C GLU A 23 30.66 -6.92 -55.93
N ARG A 24 29.96 -8.06 -55.85
CA ARG A 24 28.77 -8.20 -55.00
C ARG A 24 29.06 -7.94 -53.52
N ARG A 25 30.17 -8.50 -53.01
CA ARG A 25 30.62 -8.27 -51.62
C ARG A 25 31.01 -6.81 -51.39
N TYR A 26 31.61 -6.17 -52.40
CA TYR A 26 32.01 -4.77 -52.30
C TYR A 26 30.79 -3.83 -52.33
N LEU A 27 29.81 -4.09 -53.20
CA LEU A 27 28.54 -3.36 -53.26
C LEU A 27 27.80 -3.45 -51.93
N GLN A 28 27.70 -4.65 -51.34
CA GLN A 28 27.07 -4.82 -50.02
C GLN A 28 27.79 -4.03 -48.92
N LYS A 29 29.14 -3.96 -48.94
CA LYS A 29 29.90 -3.13 -48.00
C LYS A 29 29.64 -1.63 -48.19
N LEU A 30 29.47 -1.16 -49.43
CA LEU A 30 29.17 0.23 -49.72
C LEU A 30 27.74 0.61 -49.29
N GLU A 31 26.76 -0.26 -49.55
CA GLU A 31 25.37 -0.07 -49.11
C GLU A 31 25.28 -0.02 -47.58
N ASN A 32 25.96 -0.93 -46.87
CA ASN A 32 26.01 -0.92 -45.41
C ASN A 32 26.64 0.38 -44.85
N LYS A 33 27.73 0.87 -45.44
CA LYS A 33 28.35 2.14 -45.03
C LYS A 33 27.45 3.34 -45.26
N LEU A 34 26.64 3.30 -46.33
CA LEU A 34 25.68 4.36 -46.65
C LEU A 34 24.49 4.32 -45.69
N SER A 35 24.00 3.13 -45.32
CA SER A 35 22.94 2.98 -44.32
C SER A 35 23.40 3.39 -42.92
N GLU A 36 24.61 3.00 -42.51
CA GLU A 36 25.20 3.40 -41.21
C GLU A 36 25.32 4.93 -41.09
N LYS A 37 25.82 5.61 -42.14
CA LYS A 37 25.87 7.08 -42.19
C LYS A 37 24.49 7.73 -42.18
N LYS A 38 23.50 7.09 -42.79
CA LYS A 38 22.11 7.60 -42.82
C LYS A 38 21.45 7.48 -41.44
N ASP A 39 21.75 6.42 -40.70
CA ASP A 39 21.25 6.23 -39.33
C ASP A 39 21.98 7.13 -38.31
N SER A 40 23.26 7.42 -38.50
CA SER A 40 24.01 8.35 -37.63
C SER A 40 23.56 9.81 -37.74
N ASN A 41 22.92 10.18 -38.84
CA ASN A 41 22.48 11.55 -39.12
C ASN A 41 20.99 11.80 -38.81
N LYS A 42 20.28 10.85 -38.19
CA LYS A 42 18.92 11.11 -37.71
C LYS A 42 19.00 12.13 -36.57
N PRO A 43 18.38 13.32 -36.68
CA PRO A 43 18.40 14.29 -35.60
C PRO A 43 17.69 13.66 -34.40
N PHE A 44 18.44 13.46 -33.32
CA PHE A 44 17.90 12.91 -32.08
C PHE A 44 16.78 13.85 -31.63
N ASN A 45 15.53 13.36 -31.66
CA ASN A 45 14.38 14.19 -31.33
C ASN A 45 14.28 14.31 -29.80
N ILE A 46 15.13 15.16 -29.23
CA ILE A 46 15.28 15.39 -27.79
C ILE A 46 13.92 15.71 -27.16
N LYS A 47 13.04 16.44 -27.86
CA LYS A 47 11.70 16.78 -27.39
C LYS A 47 10.81 15.55 -27.16
N GLN A 48 10.86 14.57 -28.06
CA GLN A 48 10.12 13.31 -27.90
C GLN A 48 10.70 12.42 -26.80
N VAL A 49 12.03 12.42 -26.64
CA VAL A 49 12.71 11.67 -25.58
C VAL A 49 12.42 12.28 -24.21
N LEU A 50 12.51 13.61 -24.07
CA LEU A 50 12.16 14.34 -22.85
C LEU A 50 10.68 14.16 -22.48
N ALA A 51 9.76 14.19 -23.46
CA ALA A 51 8.34 13.93 -23.21
C ALA A 51 8.11 12.50 -22.66
N LYS A 52 8.78 11.48 -23.23
CA LYS A 52 8.69 10.10 -22.72
C LYS A 52 9.27 9.95 -21.32
N ILE A 53 10.41 10.58 -21.04
CA ILE A 53 11.02 10.59 -19.70
C ILE A 53 10.08 11.28 -18.70
N SER A 54 9.49 12.42 -19.07
CA SER A 54 8.53 13.14 -18.24
C SER A 54 7.32 12.27 -17.88
N ILE A 55 6.76 11.54 -18.85
CA ILE A 55 5.65 10.61 -18.62
C ILE A 55 6.07 9.48 -17.66
N ILE A 56 7.26 8.90 -17.83
CA ILE A 56 7.76 7.84 -16.94
C ILE A 56 7.93 8.36 -15.51
N ILE A 57 8.50 9.56 -15.35
CA ILE A 57 8.65 10.20 -14.04
C ILE A 57 7.29 10.46 -13.41
N LEU A 58 6.31 10.97 -14.18
CA LEU A 58 4.95 11.19 -13.70
C LEU A 58 4.32 9.90 -13.18
N VAL A 59 4.42 8.80 -13.93
CA VAL A 59 3.88 7.49 -13.53
C VAL A 59 4.54 7.00 -12.24
N LEU A 60 5.87 7.11 -12.12
CA LEU A 60 6.60 6.72 -10.92
C LEU A 60 6.18 7.55 -9.70
N LEU A 61 5.97 8.87 -9.87
CA LEU A 61 5.50 9.74 -8.80
C LEU A 61 4.07 9.38 -8.36
N VAL A 62 3.19 9.04 -9.29
CA VAL A 62 1.83 8.58 -8.96
C VAL A 62 1.88 7.28 -8.15
N ILE A 63 2.68 6.30 -8.59
CA ILE A 63 2.83 5.02 -7.88
C ILE A 63 3.43 5.25 -6.48
N ALA A 64 4.47 6.06 -6.36
CA ALA A 64 5.08 6.42 -5.08
C ALA A 64 4.08 7.12 -4.16
N GLY A 65 3.29 8.05 -4.70
CA GLY A 65 2.24 8.76 -3.96
C GLY A 65 1.16 7.81 -3.44
N ILE A 66 0.72 6.85 -4.25
CA ILE A 66 -0.25 5.82 -3.84
C ILE A 66 0.34 4.93 -2.73
N MET A 67 1.57 4.44 -2.91
CA MET A 67 2.23 3.61 -1.89
C MET A 67 2.40 4.36 -0.56
N TRP A 68 2.83 5.61 -0.60
CA TRP A 68 2.92 6.48 0.57
C TRP A 68 1.56 6.69 1.25
N PHE A 69 0.52 6.94 0.45
CA PHE A 69 -0.83 7.15 0.95
C PHE A 69 -1.40 5.90 1.64
N VAL A 70 -1.16 4.71 1.09
CA VAL A 70 -1.58 3.45 1.70
C VAL A 70 -0.80 3.19 3.00
N ALA A 71 0.52 3.39 2.97
CA ALA A 71 1.38 3.17 4.14
C ALA A 71 1.14 4.16 5.29
N SER A 72 0.62 5.35 5.00
CA SER A 72 0.32 6.39 5.99
C SER A 72 -1.01 6.16 6.73
N ARG A 73 -1.77 5.12 6.39
CA ARG A 73 -3.03 4.84 7.07
C ARG A 73 -2.76 4.24 8.45
N PRO A 74 -3.43 4.73 9.51
CA PRO A 74 -3.28 4.16 10.84
C PRO A 74 -3.81 2.71 10.85
N ASN A 75 -3.05 1.82 11.48
CA ASN A 75 -3.49 0.46 11.76
C ASN A 75 -4.49 0.49 12.91
N LEU A 76 -5.76 0.20 12.64
CA LEU A 76 -6.85 0.34 13.62
C LEU A 76 -7.68 -0.94 13.68
N PRO A 77 -8.40 -1.21 14.80
CA PRO A 77 -9.18 -2.45 14.94
C PRO A 77 -10.29 -2.59 13.90
N PRO A 78 -10.80 -3.81 13.65
CA PRO A 78 -11.93 -4.00 12.76
C PRO A 78 -13.17 -3.29 13.33
N ILE A 79 -14.01 -2.75 12.44
CA ILE A 79 -15.34 -2.21 12.78
C ILE A 79 -16.46 -2.91 12.01
N ASP A 80 -16.11 -3.88 11.17
CA ASP A 80 -17.01 -4.66 10.33
C ASP A 80 -17.15 -6.10 10.85
N LEU A 81 -18.06 -6.84 10.23
CA LEU A 81 -18.37 -8.23 10.56
C LEU A 81 -17.84 -9.24 9.52
N ALA A 82 -17.10 -8.78 8.52
CA ALA A 82 -16.74 -9.62 7.39
C ALA A 82 -15.68 -10.67 7.79
N GLY A 83 -16.02 -11.95 7.59
CA GLY A 83 -15.11 -13.07 7.82
C GLY A 83 -14.85 -13.37 9.30
N HIS A 84 -15.79 -13.07 10.20
CA HIS A 84 -15.66 -13.45 11.60
C HIS A 84 -15.80 -14.98 11.78
N ILE A 85 -15.38 -15.50 12.93
CA ILE A 85 -15.54 -16.91 13.33
C ILE A 85 -16.40 -16.97 14.60
N GLU A 86 -17.24 -18.00 14.74
CA GLU A 86 -18.07 -18.21 15.95
C GLU A 86 -17.20 -18.70 17.13
N GLN A 87 -16.33 -17.83 17.64
CA GLN A 87 -15.45 -18.12 18.75
C GLN A 87 -15.46 -16.99 19.76
N ASN A 88 -15.73 -17.34 21.01
CA ASN A 88 -15.70 -16.41 22.14
C ASN A 88 -14.29 -16.26 22.71
N PRO A 89 -13.95 -15.08 23.27
CA PRO A 89 -12.73 -14.94 24.06
C PRO A 89 -12.83 -15.76 25.35
N SER A 90 -11.69 -16.10 25.94
CA SER A 90 -11.65 -16.87 27.20
C SER A 90 -12.19 -16.10 28.41
N ALA A 91 -12.24 -14.77 28.34
CA ALA A 91 -12.72 -13.89 29.38
C ALA A 91 -13.06 -12.49 28.82
N HIS A 92 -13.82 -11.71 29.60
CA HIS A 92 -14.09 -10.29 29.30
C HIS A 92 -12.87 -9.38 29.55
N ILE A 93 -11.91 -9.83 30.36
CA ILE A 93 -10.63 -9.12 30.58
C ILE A 93 -9.52 -10.07 30.16
N LEU A 94 -8.76 -9.68 29.14
CA LEU A 94 -7.70 -10.47 28.55
C LEU A 94 -6.33 -9.88 28.87
N ASP A 95 -5.35 -10.74 29.16
CA ASP A 95 -3.95 -10.34 29.33
C ASP A 95 -3.18 -10.34 27.99
N GLN A 96 -3.78 -10.92 26.94
CA GLN A 96 -3.23 -10.98 25.58
C GLN A 96 -4.16 -10.32 24.57
N PRO A 97 -3.63 -9.85 23.42
CA PRO A 97 -4.46 -9.24 22.40
C PRO A 97 -5.54 -10.19 21.88
N MET A 98 -6.77 -9.69 21.76
CA MET A 98 -7.87 -10.45 21.19
C MET A 98 -7.64 -10.62 19.67
N PRO A 99 -7.64 -11.84 19.12
CA PRO A 99 -7.52 -12.06 17.67
C PRO A 99 -8.60 -11.32 16.88
N GLU A 100 -8.25 -10.80 15.70
CA GLU A 100 -9.16 -9.98 14.89
C GLU A 100 -10.48 -10.70 14.56
N LEU A 101 -10.41 -11.98 14.20
CA LEU A 101 -11.60 -12.77 13.86
C LEU A 101 -12.57 -12.90 15.06
N ILE A 102 -12.03 -13.01 16.27
CA ILE A 102 -12.80 -13.05 17.52
C ILE A 102 -13.37 -11.65 17.84
N GLN A 103 -12.59 -10.59 17.61
CA GLN A 103 -13.07 -9.21 17.78
C GLN A 103 -14.31 -8.97 16.92
N LYS A 104 -14.28 -9.35 15.64
CA LYS A 104 -15.41 -9.18 14.72
C LYS A 104 -16.65 -9.93 15.20
N HIS A 105 -16.50 -11.16 15.68
CA HIS A 105 -17.60 -11.93 16.25
C HIS A 105 -18.20 -11.24 17.48
N MET A 106 -17.35 -10.74 18.38
CA MET A 106 -17.81 -9.99 19.56
C MET A 106 -18.52 -8.69 19.19
N LEU A 107 -18.10 -8.00 18.12
CA LEU A 107 -18.80 -6.79 17.64
C LEU A 107 -20.23 -7.09 17.16
N GLU A 108 -20.46 -8.27 16.59
CA GLU A 108 -21.80 -8.70 16.18
C GLU A 108 -22.66 -9.03 17.41
N HIS A 109 -22.20 -10.02 18.19
CA HIS A 109 -22.90 -10.53 19.37
C HIS A 109 -21.89 -10.90 20.47
N ALA A 110 -22.00 -10.25 21.63
CA ALA A 110 -21.25 -10.59 22.83
C ALA A 110 -21.55 -12.04 23.25
N ASP A 111 -20.52 -12.81 23.57
CA ASP A 111 -20.60 -14.20 24.00
C ASP A 111 -21.44 -15.10 23.05
N GLY A 112 -21.52 -14.73 21.77
CA GLY A 112 -22.16 -15.49 20.68
C GLY A 112 -23.69 -15.37 20.59
N LYS A 113 -24.37 -14.80 21.58
CA LYS A 113 -25.85 -14.64 21.58
C LYS A 113 -26.35 -13.34 22.22
N GLY A 114 -25.43 -12.50 22.70
CA GLY A 114 -25.72 -11.29 23.44
C GLY A 114 -25.88 -10.05 22.56
N LYS A 115 -25.96 -8.90 23.23
CA LYS A 115 -25.92 -7.58 22.60
C LYS A 115 -24.61 -7.41 21.84
N SER A 116 -24.54 -6.50 20.87
CA SER A 116 -23.28 -6.14 20.23
C SER A 116 -22.22 -5.77 21.26
N GLY A 117 -21.05 -6.41 21.12
CA GLY A 117 -19.93 -6.23 22.02
C GLY A 117 -19.25 -4.89 21.82
N ILE A 118 -18.59 -4.46 22.89
CA ILE A 118 -17.83 -3.23 22.96
C ILE A 118 -16.42 -3.61 23.36
N LEU A 119 -15.45 -3.32 22.50
CA LEU A 119 -14.05 -3.65 22.73
C LEU A 119 -13.32 -2.41 23.20
N ILE A 120 -12.85 -2.42 24.44
CA ILE A 120 -11.88 -1.46 24.96
C ILE A 120 -10.50 -2.07 24.83
N GLN A 121 -9.63 -1.41 24.08
CA GLN A 121 -8.29 -1.90 23.82
C GLN A 121 -7.25 -0.85 24.21
N TYR A 122 -6.10 -1.27 24.74
CA TYR A 122 -5.03 -0.36 25.13
C TYR A 122 -3.66 -0.78 24.57
N ASN A 123 -2.81 0.21 24.27
CA ASN A 123 -1.47 -0.04 23.74
C ASN A 123 -0.40 0.69 24.56
N CYS A 124 0.03 0.06 25.66
CA CYS A 124 1.12 0.56 26.49
C CYS A 124 2.52 0.16 26.00
N LYS A 125 2.61 -0.60 24.90
CA LYS A 125 3.90 -0.93 24.26
C LYS A 125 4.37 0.21 23.37
N LYS A 126 3.46 0.82 22.62
CA LYS A 126 3.75 1.93 21.70
C LYS A 126 3.56 3.30 22.34
N TYR A 127 2.69 3.43 23.34
CA TYR A 127 2.35 4.70 23.98
C TYR A 127 2.69 4.69 25.47
N SER A 128 3.05 5.86 26.01
CA SER A 128 3.26 6.03 27.45
C SER A 128 1.92 6.00 28.19
N CYS A 129 1.76 4.99 29.04
CA CYS A 129 0.58 4.80 29.88
C CYS A 129 0.80 5.29 31.30
N GLU A 130 -0.25 5.85 31.89
CA GLU A 130 -0.28 6.17 33.31
C GLU A 130 -0.19 4.87 34.13
N LYS A 131 0.49 4.91 35.29
CA LYS A 131 0.72 3.74 36.15
C LYS A 131 -0.55 2.92 36.44
N ASN A 132 -1.68 3.61 36.64
CA ASN A 132 -2.94 2.98 37.06
C ASN A 132 -3.97 2.88 35.90
N LEU A 133 -3.54 3.09 34.65
CA LEU A 133 -4.46 3.07 33.51
C LEU A 133 -5.20 1.73 33.40
N ILE A 134 -4.44 0.63 33.43
CA ILE A 134 -4.98 -0.72 33.25
C ILE A 134 -5.96 -1.05 34.37
N ASP A 135 -5.64 -0.70 35.61
CA ASP A 135 -6.52 -0.96 36.76
C ASP A 135 -7.82 -0.17 36.68
N LYS A 136 -7.76 1.10 36.23
CA LYS A 136 -8.95 1.93 35.98
C LYS A 136 -9.84 1.31 34.90
N LEU A 137 -9.25 0.88 33.78
CA LEU A 137 -9.98 0.20 32.71
C LEU A 137 -10.59 -1.12 33.19
N LYS A 138 -9.85 -1.96 33.93
CA LYS A 138 -10.36 -3.21 34.51
C LYS A 138 -11.54 -2.94 35.45
N THR A 139 -11.43 -1.91 36.29
CA THR A 139 -12.50 -1.51 37.22
C THR A 139 -13.74 -1.05 36.47
N LEU A 140 -13.56 -0.27 35.39
CA LEU A 140 -14.65 0.19 34.55
C LEU A 140 -15.37 -0.96 33.84
N VAL A 141 -14.61 -1.87 33.20
CA VAL A 141 -15.16 -3.01 32.45
C VAL A 141 -15.96 -3.94 33.34
N LYS A 142 -15.53 -4.14 34.59
CA LYS A 142 -16.30 -4.92 35.60
C LYS A 142 -17.69 -4.34 35.90
N LYS A 143 -17.95 -3.05 35.63
CA LYS A 143 -19.28 -2.45 35.76
C LYS A 143 -20.22 -2.84 34.61
N TYR A 144 -19.69 -3.38 33.50
CA TYR A 144 -20.43 -3.73 32.29
C TYR A 144 -20.13 -5.17 31.83
N PRO A 145 -20.40 -6.19 32.67
CA PRO A 145 -20.01 -7.58 32.40
C PRO A 145 -20.81 -8.26 31.27
N GLU A 146 -21.81 -7.60 30.70
CA GLU A 146 -22.71 -8.21 29.71
C GLU A 146 -22.12 -8.22 28.30
N ASN A 147 -21.34 -7.19 27.93
CA ASN A 147 -20.91 -7.00 26.55
C ASN A 147 -19.67 -6.11 26.39
N VAL A 148 -18.94 -5.78 27.47
CA VAL A 148 -17.74 -4.94 27.39
C VAL A 148 -16.49 -5.77 27.66
N TYR A 149 -15.55 -5.73 26.72
CA TYR A 149 -14.31 -6.50 26.77
C TYR A 149 -13.11 -5.57 26.89
N LEU A 150 -12.08 -6.02 27.60
CA LEU A 150 -10.80 -5.33 27.74
C LEU A 150 -9.66 -6.21 27.24
N ALA A 151 -8.81 -5.68 26.37
CA ALA A 151 -7.61 -6.38 25.92
C ALA A 151 -6.45 -5.41 25.59
N PRO A 152 -5.18 -5.83 25.70
CA PRO A 152 -4.10 -5.10 25.06
C PRO A 152 -4.21 -5.18 23.52
N ASN A 153 -3.57 -4.26 22.78
CA ASN A 153 -3.55 -4.27 21.32
C ASN A 153 -2.19 -3.85 20.73
N ASN A 154 -2.08 -3.99 19.40
CA ASN A 154 -0.94 -3.54 18.58
C ASN A 154 -1.33 -2.45 17.55
N TYR A 155 -2.49 -1.84 17.70
CA TYR A 155 -3.03 -0.79 16.84
C TYR A 155 -2.46 0.60 17.18
N ASP A 156 -2.69 1.55 16.28
CA ASP A 156 -2.26 2.94 16.36
C ASP A 156 -3.24 3.76 17.22
N GLY A 157 -3.24 3.49 18.52
CA GLY A 157 -3.96 4.28 19.51
C GLY A 157 -3.68 3.82 20.93
N LYS A 158 -3.56 4.76 21.87
CA LYS A 158 -3.28 4.44 23.28
C LYS A 158 -4.45 3.72 23.94
N ILE A 159 -5.66 4.26 23.79
CA ILE A 159 -6.92 3.62 24.20
C ILE A 159 -7.85 3.69 22.99
N ILE A 160 -8.41 2.56 22.59
CA ILE A 160 -9.32 2.45 21.46
C ILE A 160 -10.58 1.77 21.95
N ILE A 161 -11.72 2.41 21.73
CA ILE A 161 -13.04 1.87 22.07
C ILE A 161 -13.75 1.60 20.76
N THR A 162 -14.21 0.37 20.58
CA THR A 162 -14.76 -0.10 19.30
C THR A 162 -16.14 -0.71 19.52
N LYS A 163 -17.07 -0.31 18.66
CA LYS A 163 -18.40 -0.89 18.48
C LYS A 163 -18.58 -1.19 17.00
N LEU A 164 -19.63 -1.93 16.66
CA LEU A 164 -20.00 -2.13 15.27
C LEU A 164 -20.12 -0.78 14.54
N ASN A 165 -19.38 -0.64 13.43
CA ASN A 165 -19.29 0.57 12.58
C ASN A 165 -18.76 1.85 13.26
N GLN A 166 -18.27 1.78 14.50
CA GLN A 166 -17.84 2.96 15.25
C GLN A 166 -16.57 2.70 16.05
N ARG A 167 -15.72 3.72 16.13
CA ARG A 167 -14.52 3.69 16.96
C ARG A 167 -14.22 5.05 17.52
N LYS A 168 -13.70 5.07 18.74
CA LYS A 168 -13.14 6.25 19.40
C LYS A 168 -11.73 5.96 19.89
N ILE A 169 -10.82 6.91 19.70
CA ILE A 169 -9.43 6.81 20.15
C ILE A 169 -9.21 7.90 21.20
N LEU A 170 -8.66 7.54 22.34
CA LEU A 170 -8.34 8.45 23.43
C LEU A 170 -6.84 8.44 23.72
N SER A 171 -6.27 9.62 23.97
CA SER A 171 -4.86 9.82 24.35
C SER A 171 -4.62 9.69 25.86
N SER A 172 -5.68 9.66 26.66
CA SER A 172 -5.65 9.49 28.12
C SER A 172 -6.94 8.80 28.59
N PHE A 173 -6.93 8.30 29.82
CA PHE A 173 -8.14 7.76 30.43
C PHE A 173 -9.15 8.87 30.71
N ASP A 174 -10.34 8.73 30.14
CA ASP A 174 -11.48 9.59 30.38
C ASP A 174 -12.71 8.71 30.61
N GLU A 175 -13.09 8.52 31.87
CA GLU A 175 -14.22 7.65 32.24
C GLU A 175 -15.53 8.13 31.62
N GLY A 176 -15.79 9.44 31.61
CA GLY A 176 -17.01 10.02 31.05
C GLY A 176 -17.13 9.70 29.57
N GLN A 177 -16.07 9.96 28.79
CA GLN A 177 -16.08 9.66 27.36
C GLN A 177 -16.19 8.18 27.04
N ILE A 178 -15.60 7.30 27.87
CA ILE A 178 -15.73 5.85 27.69
C ILE A 178 -17.15 5.40 28.01
N VAL A 179 -17.70 5.85 29.13
CA VAL A 179 -19.07 5.53 29.55
C VAL A 179 -20.08 6.03 28.52
N ASP A 180 -19.96 7.28 28.06
CA ASP A 180 -20.82 7.84 27.02
C ASP A 180 -20.75 7.01 25.73
N PHE A 181 -19.55 6.56 25.36
CA PHE A 181 -19.39 5.70 24.20
C PHE A 181 -20.01 4.32 24.44
N ILE A 182 -19.98 3.78 25.65
CA ILE A 182 -20.60 2.48 26.00
C ILE A 182 -22.12 2.58 25.97
N THR A 183 -22.70 3.63 26.56
CA THR A 183 -24.14 3.76 26.80
C THR A 183 -24.91 4.35 25.63
N ASN A 184 -24.31 5.25 24.85
CA ASN A 184 -24.95 5.78 23.65
C ASN A 184 -25.02 4.69 22.55
N LYS A 185 -26.19 4.62 21.91
CA LYS A 185 -26.46 3.72 20.78
C LYS A 185 -26.06 4.37 19.46
#